data_AF-A0A6V8P818-F1
#
_entry.id   AF-A0A6V8P818-F1
#
_cell.length_a   1.000
_cell.length_b   1.000
_cell.length_c   1.000
_cell.angle_alpha   90.00
_cell.angle_beta   90.00
_cell.angle_gamma   90.00
#
_symmetry.space_group_name_H-M   'P 1'
#
loop_
_entity.id
_entity.type
_entity.pdbx_description
1 polymer ?
#
loop_
_entity_poly.entity_id
_entity_poly.type
_entity_poly.pdbx_seq_one_letter_code
_entity_poly.pdbx_strand_id
1 'polypeptide(L)'
;MDRLIENAEIDVPLVMIADKVEGWIRDLSSDLEKRGEDLEKFLQTKGRTREQLRADYARRAEREVRRDLILDRIAELEKLEVDEQEVKEEARKISQTSEDNREQLYE
;
A
#
# COMPACT_ATOMS: atom_id res chain seq x y z
N MET A 1 1.93 -5.17 -16.94
CA MET A 1 1.75 -4.02 -16.03
C MET A 1 2.75 -2.93 -16.36
N ASP A 2 4.06 -3.16 -16.25
CA ASP A 2 5.11 -2.14 -16.42
C ASP A 2 5.01 -1.30 -17.71
N ARG A 3 4.70 -1.90 -18.87
CA ARG A 3 4.59 -1.15 -20.15
C ARG A 3 3.38 -0.22 -20.25
N LEU A 4 2.31 -0.46 -19.49
CA LEU A 4 1.16 0.46 -19.43
C LEU A 4 1.48 1.68 -18.55
N ILE A 5 2.42 1.52 -17.62
CA ILE A 5 2.83 2.55 -16.65
C ILE A 5 3.71 3.64 -17.28
N GLU A 6 4.42 3.32 -18.37
CA GLU A 6 5.34 4.24 -19.02
C GLU A 6 4.68 5.22 -20.01
N ASN A 7 3.52 4.88 -20.58
CA ASN A 7 2.86 5.68 -21.62
C ASN A 7 1.74 6.60 -21.11
N ALA A 8 1.37 6.51 -19.83
CA ALA A 8 0.38 7.40 -19.24
C ALA A 8 1.07 8.67 -18.72
N GLU A 9 0.84 9.81 -19.37
CA GLU A 9 1.18 11.14 -18.84
C GLU A 9 0.25 11.45 -17.65
N ILE A 10 0.57 10.91 -16.49
CA ILE A 10 -0.12 11.21 -15.23
C ILE A 10 0.84 12.00 -14.36
N ASP A 11 0.51 13.27 -14.15
CA ASP A 11 1.16 14.11 -13.16
C ASP A 11 0.85 13.59 -11.76
N VAL A 12 1.85 12.96 -11.13
CA VAL A 12 1.71 12.40 -9.78
C VAL A 12 1.71 13.52 -8.75
N PRO A 13 0.64 13.72 -7.96
CA PRO A 13 0.60 14.78 -6.97
C PRO A 13 1.62 14.56 -5.84
N LEU A 14 2.44 15.57 -5.54
CA LEU A 14 3.46 15.50 -4.49
C LEU A 14 2.88 15.20 -3.10
N VAL A 15 1.66 15.66 -2.83
CA VAL A 15 0.96 15.38 -1.57
C VAL A 15 0.70 13.88 -1.38
N MET A 16 0.30 13.16 -2.43
CA MET A 16 0.07 11.71 -2.36
C MET A 16 1.37 10.94 -2.10
N ILE A 17 2.48 11.41 -2.69
CA ILE A 17 3.81 10.84 -2.42
C ILE A 17 4.18 11.08 -0.96
N ALA A 18 4.03 12.31 -0.46
CA ALA A 18 4.37 12.67 0.91
C ALA A 18 3.55 11.87 1.94
N ASP A 19 2.24 11.76 1.74
CA ASP A 19 1.35 11.01 2.63
C ASP A 19 1.74 9.53 2.69
N LYS A 20 2.06 8.92 1.53
CA LYS A 20 2.47 7.51 1.47
C LYS A 20 3.83 7.28 2.13
N VAL A 21 4.77 8.20 1.96
CA VAL A 21 6.08 8.18 2.62
C VAL A 21 5.94 8.27 4.14
N GLU A 22 5.15 9.23 4.64
CA GLU A 22 4.92 9.40 6.08
C GLU A 22 4.15 8.22 6.68
N GLY A 23 3.22 7.63 5.94
CA GLY A 23 2.56 6.37 6.31
C GLY A 23 3.56 5.25 6.53
N TRP A 24 4.42 4.97 5.54
CA TRP A 24 5.43 3.92 5.68
C TRP A 24 6.47 4.16 6.77
N ILE A 25 6.87 5.42 6.99
CA ILE A 25 7.78 5.77 8.09
C ILE A 25 7.10 5.52 9.44
N ARG A 26 5.82 5.87 9.56
CA ARG A 26 5.03 5.63 10.78
C ARG A 26 4.86 4.14 11.04
N ASP A 27 4.55 3.36 10.01
CA ASP A 27 4.40 1.90 10.12
C ASP A 27 5.71 1.27 10.58
N LEU A 28 6.84 1.67 9.97
CA LEU A 28 8.17 1.22 10.36
C LEU A 28 8.49 1.61 11.81
N SER A 29 8.18 2.84 12.23
CA SER A 29 8.39 3.29 13.62
C SER A 29 7.57 2.46 14.60
N SER A 30 6.27 2.28 14.33
CA SER A 30 5.36 1.48 15.15
C SER A 30 5.86 0.03 15.29
N ASP A 31 6.35 -0.58 14.22
CA ASP A 31 6.86 -1.96 14.27
C ASP A 31 8.22 -2.10 14.96
N LEU A 32 9.01 -1.03 15.00
CA LEU A 32 10.23 -0.96 15.81
C LEU A 32 9.89 -0.76 17.29
N GLU A 33 8.97 0.14 17.60
CA GLU A 33 8.51 0.43 18.96
C GLU A 33 7.95 -0.82 19.64
N LYS A 34 7.17 -1.64 18.92
CA LYS A 34 6.66 -2.94 19.40
C LYS A 34 7.78 -3.91 19.80
N ARG A 35 8.98 -3.78 19.21
CA ARG A 35 10.18 -4.58 19.53
C ARG A 35 11.08 -3.90 20.56
N GLY A 36 10.69 -2.73 21.08
CA GLY A 36 11.50 -1.92 21.98
C GLY A 36 12.68 -1.24 21.28
N GLU A 37 12.63 -1.09 19.95
CA GLU A 37 13.63 -0.38 19.16
C GLU A 37 13.13 1.02 18.78
N ASP A 38 14.06 1.96 18.61
CA ASP A 38 13.78 3.32 18.13
C ASP A 38 14.25 3.46 16.67
N LEU A 39 13.48 4.19 15.86
CA LEU A 39 13.77 4.40 14.44
C LEU A 39 15.15 5.02 14.20
N GLU A 40 15.56 5.99 15.02
CA GLU A 40 16.83 6.67 14.86
C GLU A 40 18.00 5.73 15.14
N LYS A 41 17.91 4.94 16.22
CA LYS A 41 18.91 3.90 16.54
C LYS A 41 18.99 2.81 15.48
N PHE A 42 17.85 2.40 14.94
CA PHE A 42 17.78 1.41 13.86
C PHE A 42 18.49 1.92 12.60
N LEU A 43 18.24 3.17 12.22
CA LEU A 43 18.88 3.79 11.05
C LEU A 43 20.38 3.97 11.26
N GLN A 44 20.83 4.42 12.44
CA GLN A 44 22.25 4.51 12.80
C GLN A 44 22.96 3.15 12.71
N THR A 45 22.35 2.09 13.24
CA THR A 45 22.90 0.72 13.16
C THR A 45 23.07 0.26 11.72
N LYS A 46 22.21 0.73 10.82
CA LYS A 46 22.28 0.44 9.38
C LYS A 46 23.12 1.45 8.59
N GLY A 47 23.73 2.44 9.24
CA GLY A 47 24.51 3.49 8.58
C GLY A 47 23.68 4.36 7.61
N ARG A 48 22.39 4.54 7.89
CA ARG A 48 21.47 5.34 7.07
C ARG A 48 20.95 6.53 7.86
N THR A 49 20.51 7.58 7.15
CA THR A 49 19.82 8.73 7.75
C THR A 49 18.33 8.71 7.45
N ARG A 50 17.55 9.51 8.20
CA ARG A 50 16.11 9.71 7.91
C ARG A 50 15.88 10.31 6.54
N GLU A 51 16.75 11.20 6.07
CA GLU A 51 16.66 11.81 4.73
C GLU A 51 16.84 10.75 3.65
N GLN A 52 17.81 9.85 3.81
CA GLN A 52 18.04 8.75 2.88
C GLN A 52 16.85 7.79 2.85
N LEU A 53 16.30 7.46 4.01
CA LEU A 53 15.07 6.65 4.11
C LEU A 53 13.91 7.34 3.38
N ARG A 54 13.68 8.63 3.64
CA ARG A 54 12.63 9.42 2.97
C ARG A 54 12.83 9.47 1.46
N ALA A 55 14.05 9.67 0.99
CA ALA A 55 14.35 9.71 -0.44
C ALA A 55 14.10 8.35 -1.12
N ASP A 56 14.51 7.25 -0.49
CA ASP A 56 14.25 5.89 -0.97
C ASP A 56 12.74 5.62 -1.05
N TYR A 57 12.00 6.02 -0.01
CA TYR A 57 10.55 5.84 0.06
C TYR A 57 9.83 6.74 -0.93
N ALA A 58 10.26 7.98 -1.13
CA ALA A 58 9.67 8.89 -2.10
C ALA A 58 9.76 8.32 -3.53
N ARG A 59 10.93 7.80 -3.93
CA ARG A 59 11.09 7.16 -5.25
C ARG A 59 10.18 5.94 -5.42
N ARG A 60 9.96 5.17 -4.35
CA ARG A 60 9.03 4.03 -4.37
C ARG A 60 7.57 4.50 -4.40
N ALA A 61 7.22 5.49 -3.59
CA ALA A 61 5.88 6.04 -3.46
C ALA A 61 5.42 6.66 -4.78
N GLU A 62 6.30 7.37 -5.50
CA GLU A 62 5.98 7.91 -6.82
C GLU A 62 5.51 6.81 -7.80
N ARG A 63 6.23 5.69 -7.87
CA ARG A 63 5.85 4.56 -8.75
C ARG A 63 4.54 3.91 -8.33
N GLU A 64 4.35 3.74 -7.01
CA GLU A 64 3.13 3.13 -6.47
C GLU A 64 1.91 4.04 -6.71
N VAL A 65 2.00 5.34 -6.40
CA VAL A 65 0.92 6.31 -6.63
C VAL A 65 0.61 6.40 -8.13
N ARG A 66 1.62 6.41 -8.99
CA ARG A 66 1.41 6.39 -10.44
C ARG A 66 0.62 5.14 -10.86
N ARG A 67 1.02 3.96 -10.39
CA ARG A 67 0.30 2.72 -10.69
C ARG A 67 -1.15 2.79 -10.21
N ASP A 68 -1.37 3.27 -8.99
CA ASP A 68 -2.71 3.37 -8.39
C ASP A 68 -3.58 4.32 -9.22
N LEU A 69 -3.08 5.50 -9.60
CA LEU A 69 -3.79 6.45 -10.47
C LEU A 69 -4.08 5.90 -11.88
N ILE A 70 -3.18 5.11 -12.45
CA ILE A 70 -3.42 4.44 -13.74
C ILE A 70 -4.55 3.43 -13.60
N LEU A 71 -4.53 2.63 -12.52
CA LEU A 71 -5.56 1.64 -12.25
C LEU A 71 -6.92 2.31 -12.04
N ASP A 72 -6.98 3.40 -11.27
CA ASP A 72 -8.18 4.20 -11.07
C ASP A 72 -8.70 4.72 -12.42
N ARG A 73 -7.80 5.23 -13.28
CA ARG A 73 -8.18 5.74 -14.60
C ARG A 73 -8.69 4.64 -15.53
N ILE A 74 -8.10 3.45 -15.49
CA ILE A 74 -8.60 2.29 -16.24
C ILE A 74 -9.98 1.88 -15.72
N ALA A 75 -10.17 1.82 -14.40
CA ALA A 75 -11.46 1.48 -13.79
C ALA A 75 -12.57 2.48 -14.17
N GLU A 76 -12.25 3.79 -14.19
CA GLU A 76 -13.16 4.84 -14.68
C GLU A 76 -13.51 4.67 -16.17
N LEU A 77 -12.51 4.39 -17.02
CA LEU A 77 -12.68 4.25 -18.46
C LEU A 77 -13.48 3.01 -18.84
N GLU A 78 -13.24 1.90 -18.14
CA GLU A 78 -13.98 0.66 -18.35
C GLU A 78 -15.39 0.69 -17.72
N LYS A 79 -15.75 1.78 -17.03
CA LYS A 79 -17.01 1.89 -16.27
C LYS A 79 -17.27 0.60 -15.50
N LEU A 80 -16.30 0.16 -14.71
CA LEU A 80 -16.54 -0.83 -13.67
C LEU A 80 -17.45 -0.16 -12.63
N GLU A 81 -18.73 -0.03 -12.97
CA GLU A 81 -19.81 0.09 -12.01
C GLU A 81 -19.75 -1.20 -11.22
N VAL A 82 -19.00 -1.17 -10.13
CA VAL A 82 -18.98 -2.22 -9.15
C VAL A 82 -20.43 -2.38 -8.69
N ASP A 83 -21.11 -3.41 -9.16
CA ASP A 83 -22.45 -3.72 -8.68
C ASP A 83 -22.31 -4.03 -7.20
N GLU A 84 -22.95 -3.24 -6.34
CA GLU A 84 -22.90 -3.43 -4.88
C GLU A 84 -23.31 -4.85 -4.48
N GLN A 85 -24.05 -5.55 -5.35
CA GLN A 85 -24.39 -6.97 -5.24
C GLN A 85 -23.15 -7.87 -5.27
N GLU A 86 -22.23 -7.69 -6.24
CA GLU A 86 -21.03 -8.53 -6.38
C GLU A 86 -20.07 -8.34 -5.21
N VAL A 87 -19.93 -7.11 -4.70
CA VAL A 87 -19.10 -6.83 -3.50
C VAL A 87 -19.67 -7.50 -2.26
N LYS A 88 -21.00 -7.48 -2.09
CA LYS A 88 -21.67 -8.18 -0.98
C LYS A 88 -21.50 -9.68 -1.07
N GLU A 89 -21.54 -10.24 -2.27
CA GLU A 89 -21.36 -11.67 -2.49
C GLU A 89 -19.93 -12.11 -2.22
N GLU A 90 -18.94 -11.33 -2.65
CA GLU A 90 -17.53 -11.63 -2.40
C GLU A 90 -17.14 -11.40 -0.93
N ALA A 91 -17.69 -10.37 -0.28
CA ALA A 91 -17.54 -10.16 1.16
C ALA A 91 -18.15 -11.33 1.97
N ARG A 92 -19.29 -11.89 1.54
CA ARG A 92 -19.86 -13.10 2.14
C ARG A 92 -18.97 -14.32 1.94
N LYS A 93 -18.38 -14.53 0.76
CA LYS A 93 -17.44 -15.63 0.53
C LYS A 93 -16.20 -15.54 1.40
N ILE A 94 -15.64 -14.34 1.59
CA ILE A 94 -14.47 -14.14 2.46
C ILE A 94 -14.84 -14.41 3.94
N SER A 95 -16.03 -13.99 4.36
CA SER A 95 -16.55 -14.28 5.71
C SER A 95 -16.75 -15.79 5.93
N GLN A 96 -17.38 -16.48 4.97
CA GLN A 96 -17.59 -17.93 5.03
C GLN A 96 -16.27 -18.70 5.02
N THR A 97 -15.31 -18.30 4.18
CA THR A 97 -13.97 -18.90 4.16
C THR A 97 -13.24 -18.69 5.50
N SER A 98 -13.44 -17.55 6.16
CA SER A 98 -12.85 -17.26 7.46
C SER A 98 -13.50 -18.03 8.61
N GLU A 99 -14.78 -18.40 8.48
CA GLU A 99 -15.52 -19.24 9.42
C GLU A 99 -15.20 -20.73 9.23
N ASP A 100 -15.17 -21.23 7.98
CA ASP A 100 -14.79 -22.61 7.63
C ASP A 100 -13.37 -22.96 8.10
N ASN A 101 -12.45 -21.99 8.02
CA ASN A 101 -11.07 -22.19 8.44
C ASN A 101 -10.91 -22.19 9.98
N ARG A 102 -11.91 -21.72 10.73
CA ARG A 102 -11.95 -21.77 12.21
C ARG A 102 -12.55 -23.08 12.72
N GLU A 103 -13.48 -23.70 11.99
CA GLU A 103 -14.06 -24.98 12.37
C GLU A 103 -13.10 -26.16 12.14
N GLN A 104 -12.29 -26.14 11.08
CA GLN A 104 -11.30 -27.21 10.81
C GLN A 104 -10.11 -27.25 11.78
N LEU A 105 -9.95 -26.24 12.64
CA LEU A 105 -8.87 -26.21 13.64
C LEU A 105 -9.26 -26.89 14.97
N TYR A 106 -10.52 -27.34 15.10
CA TYR A 106 -11.06 -27.96 16.31
C TYR A 106 -11.59 -29.40 16.11
N GLU A 107 -11.36 -30.03 14.95
CA GLU A 107 -11.43 -31.50 14.77
C GLU A 107 -10.03 -32.13 14.77
#